data_AF-X1US58-F1
#
_entry.id   AF-X1US58-F1
#
_cell.length_a   1.000
_cell.length_b   1.000
_cell.length_c   1.000
_cell.angle_alpha   90.00
_cell.angle_beta   90.00
_cell.angle_gamma   90.00
#
_symmetry.space_group_name_H-M   'P 1'
#
loop_
_entity.id
_entity.type
_entity.pdbx_description
1 polymer ?
#
loop_
_entity_poly.entity_id
_entity_poly.type
_entity_poly.pdbx_seq_one_letter_code
_entity_poly.pdbx_strand_id
1 'polypeptide(L)'
;MAVAIKSTSDIARKFAEVTPGRVSEYTDGVTNPKRDWEAETKAAEDNFEKGITQAIRDKRFGKGVAKAGTAKWQARAIKIGPGRFAEGVAAAGPAYAEGFGPYRDVIAGLTLPPRGPSGDPRNIDRVKTH
;
A
#
# COMPACT_ATOMS: atom_id res chain seq x y z
N MET A 1 16.25 41.38 -14.19
CA MET A 1 15.13 41.54 -13.24
C MET A 1 14.82 40.17 -12.66
N ALA A 2 14.71 40.04 -11.33
CA ALA A 2 14.35 38.76 -10.70
C ALA A 2 12.87 38.44 -10.91
N VAL A 3 12.54 37.17 -11.15
CA VAL A 3 11.15 36.72 -11.30
C VAL A 3 10.41 36.88 -9.96
N ALA A 4 9.27 37.56 -9.97
CA ALA A 4 8.41 37.69 -8.80
C ALA A 4 7.67 36.36 -8.54
N ILE A 5 7.97 35.70 -7.41
CA ILE A 5 7.33 34.47 -6.98
C ILE A 5 6.94 34.57 -5.50
N LYS A 6 5.80 33.97 -5.15
CA LYS A 6 5.33 33.90 -3.76
C LYS A 6 6.28 33.05 -2.89
N SER A 7 6.24 33.28 -1.60
CA SER A 7 6.97 32.46 -0.63
C SER A 7 6.51 30.99 -0.68
N THR A 8 7.40 30.06 -0.32
CA THR A 8 7.06 28.63 -0.24
C THR A 8 5.92 28.36 0.74
N SER A 9 5.84 29.11 1.85
CA SER A 9 4.76 29.00 2.83
C SER A 9 3.42 29.43 2.25
N ASP A 10 3.38 30.52 1.47
CA ASP A 10 2.14 30.97 0.82
C ASP A 10 1.66 29.99 -0.25
N ILE A 11 2.60 29.39 -1.01
CA ILE A 11 2.28 28.36 -1.99
C ILE A 11 1.72 27.11 -1.29
N ALA A 12 2.37 26.67 -0.19
CA ALA A 12 1.94 25.51 0.58
C ALA A 12 0.56 25.71 1.24
N ARG A 13 0.31 26.90 1.78
CA ARG A 13 -0.99 27.28 2.34
C ARG A 13 -2.10 27.23 1.29
N LYS A 14 -1.89 27.89 0.14
CA LYS A 14 -2.85 27.86 -0.97
C LYS A 14 -3.13 26.43 -1.44
N PHE A 15 -2.09 25.59 -1.54
CA PHE A 15 -2.26 24.19 -1.90
C PHE A 15 -3.16 23.45 -0.89
N ALA A 16 -2.91 23.61 0.41
CA ALA A 16 -3.68 22.96 1.46
C ALA A 16 -5.14 23.44 1.52
N GLU A 17 -5.39 24.72 1.25
CA GLU A 17 -6.73 25.31 1.26
C GLU A 17 -7.56 24.90 0.03
N VAL A 18 -6.97 24.94 -1.17
CA VAL A 18 -7.71 24.83 -2.42
C VAL A 18 -7.87 23.39 -2.91
N THR A 19 -6.88 22.52 -2.69
CA THR A 19 -6.87 21.16 -3.27
C THR A 19 -7.97 20.25 -2.72
N PRO A 20 -8.32 20.28 -1.42
CA PRO A 20 -9.43 19.47 -0.91
C PRO A 20 -10.78 19.79 -1.56
N GLY A 21 -10.98 21.02 -2.06
CA GLY A 21 -12.20 21.39 -2.78
C GLY A 21 -12.31 20.75 -4.17
N ARG A 22 -11.31 20.00 -4.63
CA ARG A 22 -11.23 19.41 -5.99
C ARG A 22 -11.43 17.89 -6.00
N VAL A 23 -12.10 17.34 -4.98
CA VAL A 23 -12.34 15.89 -4.85
C VAL A 23 -13.20 15.36 -6.00
N SER A 24 -14.13 16.18 -6.51
CA SER A 24 -14.91 15.85 -7.72
C SER A 24 -14.00 15.65 -8.93
N GLU A 25 -13.09 16.59 -9.20
CA GLU A 25 -12.19 16.53 -10.36
C GLU A 25 -11.20 15.37 -10.24
N TYR A 26 -10.76 15.04 -9.02
CA TYR A 26 -9.99 13.83 -8.77
C TYR A 26 -10.80 12.57 -9.12
N THR A 27 -12.03 12.48 -8.63
CA THR A 27 -12.92 11.33 -8.87
C THR A 27 -13.20 11.16 -10.37
N ASP A 28 -13.57 12.24 -11.05
CA ASP A 28 -13.85 12.24 -12.49
C ASP A 28 -12.61 11.82 -13.31
N GLY A 29 -11.41 12.28 -12.91
CA GLY A 29 -10.18 11.90 -13.59
C GLY A 29 -9.83 10.42 -13.46
N VAL A 30 -10.22 9.78 -12.35
CA VAL A 30 -10.01 8.35 -12.11
C VAL A 30 -11.07 7.51 -12.83
N THR A 31 -12.34 7.95 -12.86
CA THR A 31 -13.44 7.20 -13.46
C THR A 31 -13.56 7.39 -14.97
N ASN A 32 -13.08 8.52 -15.51
CA ASN A 32 -13.09 8.83 -16.93
C ASN A 32 -11.68 9.25 -17.41
N PRO A 33 -10.70 8.33 -17.38
CA PRO A 33 -9.33 8.69 -17.73
C PRO A 33 -9.21 8.90 -19.24
N LYS A 34 -8.42 9.91 -19.64
CA LYS A 34 -8.15 10.19 -21.08
C LYS A 34 -7.43 9.04 -21.79
N ARG A 35 -6.70 8.23 -21.05
CA ARG A 35 -6.04 7.01 -21.50
C ARG A 35 -6.21 5.96 -20.42
N ASP A 36 -6.44 4.73 -20.83
CA ASP A 36 -6.59 3.63 -19.90
C ASP A 36 -5.32 3.44 -19.04
N TRP A 37 -5.51 3.30 -17.74
CA TRP A 37 -4.39 3.21 -16.81
C TRP A 37 -3.61 1.91 -16.99
N GLU A 38 -4.29 0.78 -17.18
CA GLU A 38 -3.64 -0.53 -17.28
C GLU A 38 -2.80 -0.61 -18.55
N ALA A 39 -3.37 -0.23 -19.69
CA ALA A 39 -2.71 -0.25 -21.00
C ALA A 39 -1.47 0.65 -21.02
N GLU A 40 -1.58 1.90 -20.56
CA GLU A 40 -0.45 2.83 -20.56
C GLU A 40 0.63 2.41 -19.55
N THR A 41 0.24 1.87 -18.38
CA THR A 41 1.20 1.40 -17.37
C THR A 41 1.98 0.20 -17.89
N LYS A 42 1.31 -0.76 -18.55
CA LYS A 42 1.97 -1.90 -19.20
C LYS A 42 2.90 -1.47 -20.32
N ALA A 43 2.48 -0.52 -21.16
CA ALA A 43 3.32 0.01 -22.23
C ALA A 43 4.59 0.73 -21.71
N ALA A 44 4.61 1.14 -20.43
CA ALA A 44 5.73 1.80 -19.80
C ALA A 44 6.71 0.85 -19.07
N GLU A 45 6.53 -0.46 -19.14
CA GLU A 45 7.34 -1.45 -18.42
C GLU A 45 8.85 -1.29 -18.66
N ASP A 46 9.28 -1.15 -19.92
CA ASP A 46 10.68 -0.89 -20.29
C ASP A 46 11.27 0.35 -19.61
N ASN A 47 10.46 1.41 -19.48
CA ASN A 47 10.89 2.65 -18.83
C ASN A 47 11.01 2.48 -17.32
N PHE A 48 10.09 1.72 -16.72
CA PHE A 48 10.15 1.35 -15.32
C PHE A 48 11.42 0.55 -15.02
N GLU A 49 11.74 -0.48 -15.82
CA GLU A 49 12.94 -1.30 -15.64
C GLU A 49 14.24 -0.50 -15.70
N LYS A 50 14.37 0.37 -16.72
CA LYS A 50 15.53 1.27 -16.86
C LYS A 50 15.67 2.18 -15.65
N GLY A 51 14.57 2.79 -15.21
CA GLY A 51 14.53 3.69 -14.07
C GLY A 51 14.92 3.02 -12.75
N ILE A 52 14.39 1.82 -12.50
CA ILE A 52 14.70 1.03 -11.30
C ILE A 52 16.17 0.58 -11.32
N THR A 53 16.65 0.09 -12.46
CA THR A 53 18.06 -0.31 -12.61
C THR A 53 19.00 0.85 -12.27
N GLN A 54 18.70 2.05 -12.77
CA GLN A 54 19.47 3.24 -12.42
C GLN A 54 19.36 3.59 -10.93
N ALA A 55 18.15 3.55 -10.36
CA ALA A 55 17.94 3.84 -8.94
C ALA A 55 18.71 2.88 -8.01
N ILE A 56 18.80 1.60 -8.39
CA ILE A 56 19.59 0.57 -7.71
C ILE A 56 21.08 0.93 -7.80
N ARG A 57 21.60 1.17 -9.01
CA ARG A 57 23.01 1.57 -9.24
C ARG A 57 23.40 2.77 -8.38
N ASP A 58 22.51 3.76 -8.32
CA ASP A 58 22.71 5.01 -7.58
C ASP A 58 22.46 4.91 -6.06
N LYS A 59 22.02 3.74 -5.57
CA LYS A 59 21.61 3.48 -4.17
C LYS A 59 20.57 4.48 -3.66
N ARG A 60 19.62 4.90 -4.52
CA ARG A 60 18.64 5.95 -4.19
C ARG A 60 17.72 5.57 -3.04
N PHE A 61 17.36 4.29 -2.92
CA PHE A 61 16.54 3.80 -1.81
C PHE A 61 17.18 4.09 -0.44
N GLY A 62 18.40 3.59 -0.21
CA GLY A 62 19.10 3.81 1.06
C GLY A 62 19.32 5.28 1.38
N LYS A 63 19.68 6.09 0.38
CA LYS A 63 19.80 7.56 0.53
C LYS A 63 18.48 8.21 0.94
N GLY A 64 17.36 7.77 0.35
CA GLY A 64 16.01 8.23 0.70
C GLY A 64 15.62 7.86 2.13
N VAL A 65 15.90 6.62 2.55
CA VAL A 65 15.68 6.15 3.93
C VAL A 65 16.49 6.98 4.91
N ALA A 66 17.77 7.19 4.66
CA ALA A 66 18.63 8.03 5.50
C ALA A 66 18.14 9.47 5.58
N LYS A 67 17.68 10.05 4.47
CA LYS A 67 17.11 11.42 4.43
C LYS A 67 15.82 11.54 5.21
N ALA A 68 14.98 10.51 5.24
CA ALA A 68 13.75 10.52 6.02
C ALA A 68 14.04 10.32 7.51
N GLY A 69 14.82 9.28 7.84
CA GLY A 69 15.07 8.86 9.21
C GLY A 69 13.84 8.33 9.94
N THR A 70 14.07 7.71 11.10
CA THR A 70 13.01 7.09 11.92
C THR A 70 11.97 8.11 12.38
N ALA A 71 12.39 9.30 12.82
CA ALA A 71 11.49 10.30 13.39
C ALA A 71 10.42 10.79 12.39
N LYS A 72 10.82 11.09 11.15
CA LYS A 72 9.89 11.53 10.11
C LYS A 72 8.89 10.44 9.75
N TRP A 73 9.36 9.19 9.67
CA TRP A 73 8.50 8.04 9.40
C TRP A 73 7.48 7.86 10.54
N GLN A 74 7.92 7.82 11.80
CA GLN A 74 7.04 7.67 12.96
C GLN A 74 5.99 8.78 13.03
N ALA A 75 6.39 10.03 12.88
CA ALA A 75 5.47 11.17 12.93
C ALA A 75 4.37 11.08 11.87
N ARG A 76 4.70 10.66 10.64
CA ARG A 76 3.71 10.48 9.56
C ARG A 76 2.85 9.24 9.77
N ALA A 77 3.46 8.11 10.17
CA ALA A 77 2.77 6.86 10.40
C ALA A 77 1.71 7.02 11.50
N ILE A 78 2.05 7.67 12.61
CA ILE A 78 1.11 7.90 13.72
C ILE A 78 0.03 8.92 13.34
N LYS A 79 0.39 10.01 12.65
CA LYS A 79 -0.56 11.09 12.34
C LYS A 79 -1.61 10.70 11.30
N ILE A 80 -1.25 9.89 10.30
CA ILE A 80 -2.10 9.61 9.12
C ILE A 80 -2.47 8.13 9.02
N GLY A 81 -1.57 7.24 9.46
CA GLY A 81 -1.71 5.80 9.29
C GLY A 81 -2.98 5.19 9.90
N PRO A 82 -3.35 5.50 11.17
CA PRO A 82 -4.51 4.89 11.80
C PRO A 82 -5.83 5.12 11.04
N GLY A 83 -6.07 6.32 10.52
CA GLY A 83 -7.28 6.62 9.74
C GLY A 83 -7.33 5.83 8.44
N ARG A 84 -6.24 5.86 7.66
CA ARG A 84 -6.14 5.09 6.41
C ARG A 84 -6.23 3.58 6.62
N PHE A 85 -5.69 3.08 7.73
CA PHE A 85 -5.76 1.66 8.09
C PHE A 85 -7.21 1.25 8.34
N ALA A 86 -7.94 1.98 9.19
CA ALA A 86 -9.32 1.65 9.51
C ALA A 86 -10.24 1.71 8.26
N GLU A 87 -10.15 2.79 7.48
CA GLU A 87 -10.93 2.96 6.25
C GLU A 87 -10.59 1.88 5.20
N GLY A 88 -9.30 1.62 5.00
CA GLY A 88 -8.82 0.62 4.04
C GLY A 88 -9.22 -0.80 4.41
N VAL A 89 -9.11 -1.18 5.69
CA VAL A 89 -9.53 -2.52 6.16
C VAL A 89 -11.02 -2.72 5.99
N ALA A 90 -11.84 -1.73 6.32
CA ALA A 90 -13.29 -1.81 6.13
C ALA A 90 -13.65 -2.00 4.65
N ALA A 91 -13.00 -1.27 3.75
CA ALA A 91 -13.22 -1.40 2.30
C ALA A 91 -12.72 -2.74 1.72
N ALA A 92 -11.67 -3.33 2.32
CA ALA A 92 -11.03 -4.54 1.81
C ALA A 92 -11.73 -5.86 2.21
N GLY A 93 -12.76 -5.81 3.06
CA GLY A 93 -13.47 -6.99 3.56
C GLY A 93 -13.88 -8.02 2.48
N PRO A 94 -14.53 -7.60 1.37
CA PRO A 94 -14.90 -8.50 0.28
C PRO A 94 -13.69 -9.16 -0.40
N ALA A 95 -12.64 -8.38 -0.70
CA ALA A 95 -11.42 -8.90 -1.33
C ALA A 95 -10.67 -9.87 -0.41
N TYR A 96 -10.70 -9.63 0.91
CA TYR A 96 -10.16 -10.56 1.90
C TYR A 96 -10.94 -11.88 1.88
N ALA A 97 -12.28 -11.83 1.85
CA ALA A 97 -13.11 -13.03 1.81
C ALA A 97 -12.85 -13.85 0.53
N GLU A 98 -12.72 -13.19 -0.61
CA GLU A 98 -12.39 -13.85 -1.89
C GLU A 98 -11.01 -14.52 -1.86
N GLY A 99 -9.97 -13.79 -1.42
CA GLY A 99 -8.61 -14.32 -1.36
C GLY A 99 -8.41 -15.39 -0.29
N PHE A 100 -9.11 -15.30 0.86
CA PHE A 100 -8.99 -16.25 1.96
C PHE A 100 -9.90 -17.48 1.81
N GLY A 101 -11.01 -17.35 1.07
CA GLY A 101 -12.02 -18.38 0.86
C GLY A 101 -11.44 -19.76 0.53
N PRO A 102 -10.55 -19.90 -0.47
CA PRO A 102 -9.96 -21.18 -0.83
C PRO A 102 -9.26 -21.90 0.34
N TYR A 103 -8.52 -21.15 1.17
CA TYR A 103 -7.84 -21.72 2.34
C TYR A 103 -8.83 -22.11 3.43
N ARG A 104 -9.83 -21.26 3.68
CA ARG A 104 -10.91 -21.56 4.62
C ARG A 104 -11.62 -22.85 4.25
N ASP A 105 -11.89 -23.06 2.96
CA ASP A 105 -12.61 -24.23 2.48
C ASP A 105 -11.80 -25.50 2.64
N VAL A 106 -10.50 -25.46 2.34
CA VAL A 106 -9.57 -26.56 2.65
C VAL A 106 -9.60 -26.87 4.15
N ILE A 107 -9.43 -25.85 5.02
CA ILE A 107 -9.42 -26.02 6.48
C ILE A 107 -10.74 -26.60 6.98
N ALA A 108 -11.88 -26.14 6.47
CA ALA A 108 -13.19 -26.59 6.87
C ALA A 108 -13.50 -28.05 6.45
N GLY A 109 -12.84 -28.53 5.40
CA GLY A 109 -12.91 -29.92 4.96
C GLY A 109 -12.06 -30.88 5.81
N LEU A 110 -11.15 -30.37 6.65
CA LEU A 110 -10.28 -31.23 7.46
C LEU A 110 -11.03 -31.81 8.66
N THR A 111 -11.04 -33.14 8.76
CA THR A 111 -11.43 -33.84 9.99
C THR A 111 -10.17 -34.33 10.70
N LEU A 112 -9.78 -33.63 11.76
CA LEU A 112 -8.59 -33.98 12.54
C LEU A 112 -8.96 -34.86 13.73
N PRO A 113 -8.15 -35.88 14.07
CA PRO A 113 -8.37 -36.70 15.28
C PRO A 113 -8.27 -35.84 16.55
N PRO A 114 -8.76 -36.33 17.71
CA PRO A 114 -8.76 -35.58 18.97
C PRO A 114 -7.38 -34.99 19.31
N ARG A 115 -7.37 -33.75 19.80
CA ARG A 115 -6.13 -33.08 20.23
C ARG A 115 -5.67 -33.67 21.56
N GLY A 116 -4.40 -34.04 21.66
CA GLY A 116 -3.77 -34.45 22.92
C GLY A 116 -3.41 -33.24 23.80
N PRO A 117 -2.87 -33.46 25.01
CA PRO A 117 -2.41 -32.40 25.90
C PRO A 117 -1.44 -31.41 25.22
N SER A 118 -1.42 -30.15 25.65
CA SER A 118 -0.50 -29.14 25.13
C SER A 118 0.95 -29.62 25.21
N GLY A 119 1.70 -29.55 24.10
CA GLY A 119 3.08 -30.02 24.00
C GLY A 119 3.25 -31.50 23.60
N ASP A 120 2.16 -32.26 23.47
CA ASP A 120 2.22 -33.64 22.97
C ASP A 120 2.73 -33.66 21.52
N PRO A 121 3.81 -34.41 21.19
CA PRO A 121 4.34 -34.52 19.84
C PRO A 121 3.29 -34.93 18.80
N ARG A 122 2.30 -35.74 19.19
CA ARG A 122 1.20 -36.18 18.32
C ARG A 122 0.35 -35.02 17.81
N ASN A 123 0.36 -33.87 18.48
CA ASN A 123 -0.33 -32.67 18.01
C ASN A 123 0.34 -32.03 16.79
N ILE A 124 1.66 -32.17 16.63
CA ILE A 124 2.38 -31.72 15.43
C ILE A 124 2.17 -32.71 14.29
N ASP A 125 2.13 -34.01 14.60
CA ASP A 125 1.89 -35.02 13.57
C ASP A 125 0.47 -34.90 12.97
N ARG A 126 -0.51 -34.36 13.71
CA ARG A 126 -1.86 -34.01 13.21
C ARG A 126 -1.88 -33.01 12.06
N VAL A 127 -0.84 -32.20 11.90
CA VAL A 127 -0.76 -31.14 10.88
C VAL A 127 0.35 -31.36 9.85
N LYS A 128 1.12 -32.46 9.97
CA LYS A 128 2.21 -32.80 9.03
C LYS A 128 1.76 -33.60 7.79
N THR A 129 0.62 -34.28 7.85
CA THR A 129 0.16 -35.26 6.85
C THR A 129 -0.82 -34.71 5.81
N HIS A 130 -1.10 -33.41 5.82
CA HIS A 130 -2.04 -32.74 4.90
C HIS A 130 -1.36 -31.62 4.12
#